data_AF-R2PQI8-F1
#
_entry.id   AF-R2PQI8-F1
#
_cell.length_a   1.000
_cell.length_b   1.000
_cell.length_c   1.000
_cell.angle_alpha   90.00
_cell.angle_beta   90.00
_cell.angle_gamma   90.00
#
_symmetry.space_group_name_H-M   'P 1'
#
loop_
_entity.id
_entity.type
_entity.pdbx_description
1 polymer ?
#
loop_
_entity_poly.entity_id
_entity_poly.type
_entity_poly.pdbx_seq_one_letter_code
_entity_poly.pdbx_strand_id
1 'polypeptide(L)'
;MGQPLFTNRKSGKIAVFSGFITVLFFILCLLFLDQQTVFYSTPLPLHTDFANGGPISALFYHLFILMLVVFSGLVCRFARVNHWVEFREATLFTFIGYAFLFLRTFLLIFDTQSLYYILTAGVQVLVALVGMLFYLITFISNPKAHPMAFLLGMDMMLYLLSVLFSVFSTEFILPNFGTLLVTVANVSIISLFFYWALKKDALTQELENTPS
;
A
#
# COMPACT_ATOMS: atom_id res chain seq x y z
N MET A 1 -3.23 3.57 -36.99
CA MET A 1 -2.00 3.71 -36.16
C MET A 1 -2.43 3.85 -34.71
N GLY A 2 -2.49 2.75 -33.96
CA GLY A 2 -2.73 2.80 -32.52
C GLY A 2 -1.49 3.35 -31.83
N GLN A 3 -1.62 4.44 -31.09
CA GLN A 3 -0.51 4.89 -30.23
C GLN A 3 -0.29 3.85 -29.13
N PRO A 4 0.98 3.58 -28.73
CA PRO A 4 1.25 2.66 -27.64
C PRO A 4 0.50 3.12 -26.38
N LEU A 5 -0.21 2.20 -25.73
CA LEU A 5 -1.04 2.50 -24.55
C LEU A 5 -0.19 2.98 -23.36
N PHE A 6 1.11 2.66 -23.38
CA PHE A 6 2.10 3.13 -22.42
C PHE A 6 3.35 3.70 -23.11
N THR A 7 3.70 4.93 -22.78
CA THR A 7 4.89 5.61 -23.32
C THR A 7 6.18 5.21 -22.58
N ASN A 8 6.08 4.66 -21.35
CA ASN A 8 7.25 4.31 -20.53
C ASN A 8 7.07 2.99 -19.74
N ARG A 9 7.12 1.87 -20.46
CA ARG A 9 6.97 0.52 -19.91
C ARG A 9 8.02 0.15 -18.86
N LYS A 10 9.24 0.71 -18.95
CA LYS A 10 10.32 0.50 -17.97
C LYS A 10 9.94 1.07 -16.59
N SER A 11 9.37 2.27 -16.56
CA SER A 11 8.91 2.89 -15.30
C SER A 11 7.80 2.07 -14.63
N GLY A 12 6.88 1.49 -15.42
CA GLY A 12 5.83 0.63 -14.88
C GLY A 12 6.37 -0.66 -14.26
N LYS A 13 7.34 -1.31 -14.92
CA LYS A 13 8.02 -2.50 -14.36
C LYS A 13 8.72 -2.20 -13.04
N ILE A 14 9.39 -1.05 -12.94
CA ILE A 14 10.06 -0.61 -11.70
C ILE A 14 9.03 -0.38 -10.59
N ALA A 15 7.88 0.22 -10.88
CA ALA A 15 6.81 0.41 -9.90
C ALA A 15 6.26 -0.94 -9.39
N VAL A 16 5.96 -1.88 -10.27
CA VAL A 16 5.51 -3.24 -9.88
C VAL A 16 6.56 -3.95 -9.04
N PHE A 17 7.83 -3.91 -9.45
CA PHE A 17 8.93 -4.53 -8.70
C PHE A 17 9.11 -3.90 -7.32
N SER A 18 8.99 -2.58 -7.21
CA SER A 18 9.02 -1.89 -5.92
C SER A 18 7.89 -2.33 -5.00
N GLY A 19 6.67 -2.54 -5.52
CA GLY A 19 5.55 -3.06 -4.75
C GLY A 19 5.78 -4.49 -4.24
N PHE A 20 6.38 -5.34 -5.07
CA PHE A 20 6.80 -6.69 -4.65
C PHE A 20 7.83 -6.64 -3.51
N ILE A 21 8.85 -5.78 -3.63
CA ILE A 21 9.85 -5.58 -2.57
C ILE A 21 9.18 -5.08 -1.28
N THR A 22 8.22 -4.16 -1.37
CA THR A 22 7.47 -3.68 -0.20
C THR A 22 6.79 -4.85 0.52
N VAL A 23 6.05 -5.69 -0.20
CA VAL A 23 5.38 -6.86 0.38
C VAL A 23 6.41 -7.83 0.99
N LEU A 24 7.55 -8.04 0.31
CA LEU A 24 8.63 -8.88 0.82
C LEU A 24 9.19 -8.34 2.15
N PHE A 25 9.42 -7.04 2.29
CA PHE A 25 9.87 -6.46 3.55
C PHE A 25 8.85 -6.63 4.67
N PHE A 26 7.55 -6.55 4.39
CA PHE A 26 6.52 -6.86 5.38
C PHE A 26 6.56 -8.34 5.81
N ILE A 27 6.70 -9.27 4.86
CA ILE A 27 6.82 -10.71 5.16
C ILE A 27 8.06 -10.97 6.00
N LEU A 28 9.21 -10.37 5.65
CA LEU A 28 10.43 -10.50 6.44
C LEU A 28 10.24 -9.90 7.84
N CYS A 29 9.58 -8.75 7.97
CA CYS A 29 9.22 -8.19 9.27
C CYS A 29 8.45 -9.21 10.14
N LEU A 30 7.44 -9.88 9.57
CA LEU A 30 6.68 -10.93 10.26
C LEU A 30 7.53 -12.15 10.63
N LEU A 31 8.40 -12.61 9.73
CA LEU A 31 9.27 -13.77 9.98
C LEU A 31 10.27 -13.52 11.10
N PHE A 32 10.70 -12.26 11.27
CA PHE A 32 11.66 -11.87 12.31
C PHE A 32 10.99 -11.20 13.52
N LEU A 33 9.66 -11.15 13.59
CA LEU A 33 8.92 -10.44 14.63
C LEU A 33 9.18 -11.02 16.04
N ASP A 34 9.75 -12.22 16.14
CA ASP A 34 10.24 -12.81 17.38
C ASP A 34 11.47 -13.69 17.12
N GLN A 35 12.58 -13.45 17.83
CA GLN A 35 13.58 -14.50 17.99
C GLN A 35 12.95 -15.64 18.82
N GLN A 36 12.74 -16.79 18.17
CA GLN A 36 12.54 -18.11 18.78
C GLN A 36 11.63 -18.18 20.02
N THR A 37 10.36 -18.54 19.84
CA THR A 37 9.61 -19.60 20.55
C THR A 37 8.11 -19.33 20.38
N VAL A 38 7.31 -20.36 20.11
CA VAL A 38 5.82 -20.31 19.98
C VAL A 38 5.24 -19.83 18.62
N PHE A 39 5.97 -19.96 17.51
CA PHE A 39 5.36 -20.06 16.17
C PHE A 39 4.58 -21.39 16.11
N TYR A 40 3.25 -21.50 16.13
CA TYR A 40 2.33 -21.35 14.99
C TYR A 40 0.84 -21.42 15.43
N SER A 41 0.53 -21.32 16.73
CA SER A 41 -0.79 -21.69 17.29
C SER A 41 -1.59 -20.55 17.91
N THR A 42 -1.02 -19.36 18.08
CA THR A 42 -1.73 -18.19 18.61
C THR A 42 -1.88 -17.10 17.54
N PRO A 43 -3.10 -16.61 17.28
CA PRO A 43 -3.30 -15.51 16.33
C PRO A 43 -2.56 -14.27 16.82
N LEU A 44 -1.83 -13.59 15.92
CA LEU A 44 -1.17 -12.32 16.24
C LEU A 44 -2.22 -11.32 16.74
N PRO A 45 -2.02 -10.68 17.90
CA PRO A 45 -2.96 -9.69 18.40
C PRO A 45 -3.02 -8.48 17.46
N LEU A 46 -4.22 -7.95 17.22
CA LEU A 46 -4.39 -6.76 16.37
C LEU A 46 -3.58 -5.55 16.87
N HIS A 47 -3.33 -5.46 18.19
CA HIS A 47 -2.58 -4.38 18.84
C HIS A 47 -1.05 -4.57 18.82
N THR A 48 -0.51 -5.50 18.02
CA THR A 48 0.93 -5.76 17.97
C THR A 48 1.70 -4.48 17.59
N ASP A 49 2.65 -4.08 18.44
CA ASP A 49 3.54 -2.96 18.18
C ASP A 49 4.81 -3.42 17.46
N PHE A 50 4.84 -3.20 16.14
CA PHE A 50 5.94 -3.57 15.27
C PHE A 50 7.20 -2.70 15.47
N ALA A 51 7.08 -1.54 16.11
CA ALA A 51 8.23 -0.67 16.37
C ALA A 51 9.11 -1.21 17.51
N ASN A 52 8.52 -1.95 18.44
CA ASN A 52 9.17 -2.50 19.64
C ASN A 52 9.60 -3.98 19.49
N GLY A 53 9.55 -4.54 18.29
CA GLY A 53 10.06 -5.87 18.00
C GLY A 53 11.59 -5.98 18.11
N GLY A 54 12.12 -7.18 17.89
CA GLY A 54 13.57 -7.39 17.79
C GLY A 54 14.25 -6.47 16.74
N PRO A 55 15.55 -6.17 16.87
CA PRO A 55 16.23 -5.19 16.02
C PRO A 55 16.13 -5.50 14.52
N ILE A 56 16.03 -6.79 14.15
CA ILE A 56 15.89 -7.24 12.76
C ILE A 56 14.47 -7.00 12.25
N SER A 57 13.41 -7.31 13.02
CA SER A 57 12.03 -7.03 12.59
C SER A 57 11.74 -5.54 12.54
N ALA A 58 12.28 -4.77 13.49
CA ALA A 58 12.23 -3.31 13.46
C ALA A 58 12.86 -2.78 12.16
N LEU A 59 14.06 -3.27 11.77
CA LEU A 59 14.68 -2.87 10.49
C LEU A 59 13.75 -3.14 9.29
N PHE A 60 13.18 -4.34 9.19
CA PHE A 60 12.29 -4.68 8.09
C PHE A 60 10.98 -3.89 8.10
N TYR A 61 10.45 -3.55 9.27
CA TYR A 61 9.30 -2.66 9.43
C TYR A 61 9.58 -1.25 8.88
N HIS A 62 10.75 -0.70 9.22
CA HIS A 62 11.19 0.60 8.73
C HIS A 62 11.42 0.57 7.20
N LEU A 63 12.07 -0.48 6.68
CA LEU A 63 12.27 -0.67 5.24
C LEU A 63 10.93 -0.83 4.49
N PHE A 64 9.96 -1.53 5.10
CA PHE A 64 8.61 -1.64 4.57
C PHE A 64 7.96 -0.25 4.42
N ILE A 65 7.98 0.58 5.46
CA ILE A 65 7.37 1.92 5.44
C ILE A 65 8.08 2.83 4.43
N LEU A 66 9.40 2.82 4.38
CA LEU A 66 10.16 3.56 3.37
C LEU A 66 9.74 3.13 1.96
N MET A 67 9.62 1.82 1.73
CA MET A 67 9.21 1.29 0.42
C MET A 67 7.77 1.60 0.05
N LEU A 68 6.86 1.83 1.01
CA LEU A 68 5.52 2.36 0.71
C LEU A 68 5.59 3.75 0.06
N VAL A 69 6.44 4.63 0.59
CA VAL A 69 6.66 5.97 0.03
C VAL A 69 7.30 5.89 -1.35
N VAL A 70 8.33 5.05 -1.51
CA VAL A 70 9.00 4.84 -2.81
C VAL A 70 8.03 4.27 -3.84
N PHE A 71 7.27 3.22 -3.49
CA PHE A 71 6.28 2.59 -4.36
C PHE A 71 5.23 3.60 -4.82
N SER A 72 4.59 4.30 -3.89
CA SER A 72 3.56 5.30 -4.22
C SER A 72 4.13 6.46 -5.06
N GLY A 73 5.36 6.90 -4.80
CA GLY A 73 6.04 7.91 -5.63
C GLY A 73 6.29 7.42 -7.07
N LEU A 74 6.74 6.17 -7.24
CA LEU A 74 6.97 5.56 -8.54
C LEU A 74 5.66 5.36 -9.32
N VAL A 75 4.60 4.91 -8.64
CA VAL A 75 3.27 4.77 -9.22
C VAL A 75 2.71 6.13 -9.65
N CYS A 76 2.87 7.17 -8.84
CA CYS A 76 2.41 8.53 -9.17
C CYS A 76 3.17 9.08 -10.39
N ARG A 77 4.49 8.88 -10.45
CA ARG A 77 5.30 9.23 -11.62
C ARG A 77 4.83 8.49 -12.87
N PHE A 78 4.56 7.19 -12.75
CA PHE A 78 4.09 6.38 -13.88
C PHE A 78 2.71 6.84 -14.38
N ALA A 79 1.75 7.08 -13.47
CA ALA A 79 0.43 7.60 -13.83
C ALA A 79 0.51 8.97 -14.51
N ARG A 80 1.41 9.85 -14.02
CA ARG A 80 1.67 11.16 -14.64
C ARG A 80 2.19 11.04 -16.07
N VAL A 81 3.15 10.15 -16.32
CA VAL A 81 3.75 9.98 -17.67
C VAL A 81 2.75 9.42 -18.67
N ASN A 82 1.81 8.58 -18.23
CA ASN A 82 0.79 7.98 -19.10
C ASN A 82 -0.55 8.74 -19.10
N HIS A 83 -0.59 9.96 -18.55
CA HIS A 83 -1.78 10.82 -18.49
C HIS A 83 -3.02 10.21 -17.80
N TRP A 84 -2.81 9.32 -16.82
CA TRP A 84 -3.89 8.72 -16.03
C TRP A 84 -4.24 9.62 -14.85
N VAL A 85 -5.12 10.60 -15.07
CA VAL A 85 -5.39 11.67 -14.11
C VAL A 85 -6.05 11.14 -12.84
N GLU A 86 -7.11 10.34 -12.93
CA GLU A 86 -7.82 9.84 -11.73
C GLU A 86 -6.89 8.95 -10.88
N PHE A 87 -6.13 8.08 -11.56
CA PHE A 87 -5.17 7.20 -10.89
C PHE A 87 -4.06 7.99 -10.20
N ARG A 88 -3.54 9.06 -10.84
CA ARG A 88 -2.52 9.93 -10.27
C ARG A 88 -3.03 10.62 -8.99
N GLU A 89 -4.27 11.09 -8.99
CA GLU A 89 -4.87 11.73 -7.81
C GLU A 89 -5.03 10.73 -6.66
N ALA A 90 -5.56 9.54 -6.94
CA ALA A 90 -5.64 8.46 -5.96
C ALA A 90 -4.26 8.14 -5.35
N THR A 91 -3.24 7.99 -6.20
CA THR A 91 -1.87 7.73 -5.73
C THR A 91 -1.28 8.90 -4.95
N LEU A 92 -1.60 10.16 -5.30
CA LEU A 92 -1.11 11.33 -4.56
C LEU A 92 -1.61 11.33 -3.11
N PHE A 93 -2.91 11.07 -2.89
CA PHE A 93 -3.45 10.95 -1.53
C PHE A 93 -2.77 9.80 -0.78
N THR A 94 -2.60 8.65 -1.42
CA THR A 94 -1.94 7.50 -0.78
C THR A 94 -0.48 7.79 -0.45
N PHE A 95 0.24 8.48 -1.34
CA PHE A 95 1.62 8.95 -1.10
C PHE A 95 1.69 9.88 0.10
N ILE A 96 0.77 10.86 0.20
CA ILE A 96 0.71 11.77 1.35
C ILE A 96 0.45 10.97 2.63
N GLY A 97 -0.48 10.01 2.62
CA GLY A 97 -0.75 9.13 3.76
C GLY A 97 0.48 8.33 4.20
N TYR A 98 1.21 7.74 3.25
CA TYR A 98 2.45 7.01 3.56
C TYR A 98 3.59 7.93 3.99
N ALA A 99 3.67 9.17 3.48
CA ALA A 99 4.63 10.16 3.94
C ALA A 99 4.37 10.58 5.39
N PHE A 100 3.10 10.74 5.79
CA PHE A 100 2.73 10.96 7.20
C PHE A 100 3.11 9.77 8.08
N LEU A 101 2.85 8.54 7.60
CA LEU A 101 3.25 7.33 8.32
C LEU A 101 4.78 7.29 8.51
N PHE A 102 5.53 7.52 7.44
CA PHE A 102 7.00 7.60 7.48
C PHE A 102 7.47 8.66 8.47
N LEU A 103 6.92 9.88 8.41
CA LEU A 103 7.28 10.96 9.33
C LEU A 103 7.03 10.56 10.79
N ARG A 104 5.89 9.91 11.08
CA ARG A 104 5.53 9.49 12.43
C ARG A 104 6.33 8.28 12.92
N THR A 105 6.80 7.42 12.02
CA THR A 105 7.65 6.28 12.40
C THR A 105 9.12 6.68 12.61
N PHE A 106 9.65 7.62 11.82
CA PHE A 106 11.08 7.92 11.82
C PHE A 106 11.48 9.24 12.49
N LEU A 107 10.61 10.25 12.49
CA LEU A 107 11.00 11.63 12.83
C LEU A 107 10.23 12.18 14.03
N LEU A 108 8.99 11.75 14.23
CA LEU A 108 8.13 12.25 15.30
C LEU A 108 7.86 11.14 16.31
N ILE A 109 8.77 11.00 17.29
CA ILE A 109 8.53 10.13 18.45
C ILE A 109 7.53 10.84 19.36
N PHE A 110 6.25 10.51 19.19
CA PHE A 110 5.19 10.97 20.07
C PHE A 110 4.85 9.89 21.09
N ASP A 111 4.50 10.30 22.30
CA ASP A 111 3.69 9.46 23.19
C ASP A 111 2.38 9.10 22.46
N THR A 112 2.04 7.82 22.42
CA THR A 112 0.84 7.31 21.72
C THR A 112 -0.46 7.88 22.32
N GLN A 113 -0.41 8.36 23.56
CA GLN A 113 -1.53 9.04 24.22
C GLN A 113 -1.57 10.55 23.96
N SER A 114 -0.55 11.12 23.31
CA SER A 114 -0.52 12.55 23.04
C SER A 114 -1.57 12.96 22.00
N LEU A 115 -2.17 14.14 22.19
CA LEU A 115 -3.13 14.72 21.24
C LEU A 115 -2.51 14.85 19.84
N TYR A 116 -1.22 15.17 19.75
CA TYR A 116 -0.49 15.29 18.49
C TYR A 116 -0.39 13.96 17.75
N TYR A 117 -0.14 12.86 18.45
CA TYR A 117 -0.16 11.52 17.87
C TYR A 117 -1.55 11.17 17.33
N ILE A 118 -2.58 11.37 18.14
CA ILE A 118 -3.97 11.07 17.76
C ILE A 118 -4.40 11.89 16.54
N LEU A 119 -4.10 13.19 16.52
CA LEU A 119 -4.46 14.07 15.41
C LEU A 119 -3.72 13.68 14.13
N THR A 120 -2.41 13.43 14.20
CA THR A 120 -1.62 13.04 13.03
C THR A 120 -2.02 11.64 12.51
N ALA A 121 -2.35 10.70 13.41
CA ALA A 121 -2.91 9.40 13.03
C ALA A 121 -4.29 9.53 12.39
N GLY A 122 -5.17 10.37 12.93
CA GLY A 122 -6.49 10.64 12.35
C GLY A 122 -6.39 11.25 10.95
N VAL A 123 -5.52 12.25 10.75
CA VAL A 123 -5.27 12.85 9.44
C VAL A 123 -4.71 11.81 8.46
N GLN A 124 -3.75 10.99 8.89
CA GLN A 124 -3.19 9.93 8.05
C GLN A 124 -4.29 8.94 7.60
N VAL A 125 -5.13 8.48 8.52
CA VAL A 125 -6.24 7.55 8.24
C VAL A 125 -7.23 8.17 7.25
N LEU A 126 -7.60 9.44 7.45
CA LEU A 126 -8.53 10.15 6.57
C LEU A 126 -7.97 10.29 5.16
N VAL A 127 -6.71 10.68 5.03
CA VAL A 127 -6.02 10.78 3.73
C VAL A 127 -5.91 9.41 3.05
N ALA A 128 -5.60 8.35 3.79
CA ALA A 128 -5.54 6.99 3.26
C ALA A 128 -6.90 6.50 2.75
N LEU A 129 -7.98 6.74 3.51
CA LEU A 129 -9.36 6.41 3.11
C LEU A 129 -9.80 7.16 1.85
N VAL A 130 -9.47 8.45 1.75
CA VAL A 130 -9.72 9.23 0.52
C VAL A 130 -8.96 8.62 -0.66
N GLY A 131 -7.67 8.28 -0.49
CA GLY A 131 -6.89 7.61 -1.54
C GLY A 131 -7.51 6.29 -2.00
N MET A 132 -7.91 5.44 -1.05
CA MET A 132 -8.59 4.16 -1.34
C MET A 132 -9.93 4.37 -2.05
N LEU A 133 -10.71 5.38 -1.66
CA LEU A 133 -11.97 5.71 -2.32
C LEU A 133 -11.75 6.13 -3.78
N PHE A 134 -10.74 6.96 -4.06
CA PHE A 134 -10.42 7.37 -5.43
C PHE A 134 -9.94 6.18 -6.28
N TYR A 135 -9.15 5.26 -5.71
CA TYR A 135 -8.80 4.02 -6.40
C TYR A 135 -10.03 3.16 -6.68
N LEU A 136 -10.95 3.04 -5.72
CA LEU A 136 -12.18 2.28 -5.87
C LEU A 136 -13.04 2.85 -7.01
N ILE A 137 -13.24 4.17 -7.04
CA ILE A 137 -13.95 4.86 -8.14
C ILE A 137 -13.26 4.56 -9.48
N THR A 138 -11.94 4.68 -9.53
CA THR A 138 -11.15 4.42 -10.74
C THR A 138 -11.32 2.98 -11.25
N PHE A 139 -11.35 2.00 -10.34
CA PHE A 139 -11.54 0.60 -10.71
C PHE A 139 -12.99 0.25 -11.07
N ILE A 140 -13.99 0.85 -10.41
CA ILE A 140 -15.40 0.65 -10.76
C ILE A 140 -15.69 1.18 -12.17
N SER A 141 -15.10 2.32 -12.54
CA SER A 141 -15.25 2.92 -13.86
C SER A 141 -14.61 2.11 -15.00
N ASN A 142 -13.78 1.10 -14.69
CA ASN A 142 -13.18 0.22 -15.68
C ASN A 142 -13.69 -1.21 -15.53
N PRO A 143 -14.51 -1.73 -16.46
CA PRO A 143 -15.07 -3.09 -16.37
C PRO A 143 -14.02 -4.19 -16.21
N LYS A 144 -12.81 -3.97 -16.72
CA LYS A 144 -11.72 -4.95 -16.64
C LYS A 144 -11.02 -4.96 -15.28
N ALA A 145 -11.28 -3.95 -14.44
CA ALA A 145 -10.74 -3.81 -13.09
C ALA A 145 -11.79 -4.09 -11.99
N HIS A 146 -13.01 -4.55 -12.34
CA HIS A 146 -14.05 -4.91 -11.36
C HIS A 146 -13.60 -5.90 -10.28
N PRO A 147 -12.81 -6.95 -10.58
CA PRO A 147 -12.27 -7.82 -9.53
C PRO A 147 -11.36 -7.06 -8.55
N MET A 148 -10.55 -6.13 -9.04
CA MET A 148 -9.69 -5.27 -8.21
C MET A 148 -10.52 -4.28 -7.37
N ALA A 149 -11.60 -3.73 -7.94
CA ALA A 149 -12.54 -2.89 -7.21
C ALA A 149 -13.18 -3.64 -6.04
N PHE A 150 -13.62 -4.88 -6.26
CA PHE A 150 -14.21 -5.72 -5.21
C PHE A 150 -13.22 -5.99 -4.08
N LEU A 151 -11.99 -6.41 -4.43
CA LEU A 151 -10.93 -6.64 -3.44
C LEU A 151 -10.59 -5.37 -2.66
N LEU A 152 -10.48 -4.22 -3.33
CA LEU A 152 -10.19 -2.94 -2.68
C LEU A 152 -11.35 -2.47 -1.78
N GLY A 153 -12.60 -2.74 -2.16
CA GLY A 153 -13.77 -2.47 -1.32
C GLY A 153 -13.75 -3.28 -0.04
N MET A 154 -13.42 -4.58 -0.11
CA MET A 154 -13.23 -5.42 1.08
C MET A 154 -12.06 -4.92 1.94
N ASP A 155 -10.96 -4.55 1.30
CA ASP A 155 -9.77 -4.02 1.96
C ASP A 155 -10.08 -2.73 2.74
N MET A 156 -10.82 -1.81 2.13
CA MET A 156 -11.30 -0.58 2.77
C MET A 156 -12.20 -0.85 3.99
N MET A 157 -13.08 -1.86 3.91
CA MET A 157 -13.91 -2.25 5.07
C MET A 157 -13.06 -2.82 6.21
N LEU A 158 -12.07 -3.66 5.89
CA LEU A 158 -11.11 -4.17 6.88
C LEU A 158 -10.26 -3.06 7.51
N TYR A 159 -9.91 -2.03 6.73
CA TYR A 159 -9.20 -0.85 7.23
C TYR A 159 -10.03 -0.11 8.26
N LEU A 160 -11.30 0.18 7.93
CA LEU A 160 -12.23 0.84 8.85
C LEU A 160 -12.44 0.03 10.12
N LEU A 161 -12.66 -1.29 10.01
CA LEU A 161 -12.79 -2.18 11.17
C LEU A 161 -11.52 -2.16 12.04
N SER A 162 -10.34 -2.17 11.43
CA SER A 162 -9.06 -2.12 12.15
C SER A 162 -8.86 -0.79 12.86
N VAL A 163 -9.25 0.32 12.24
CA VAL A 163 -9.20 1.65 12.86
C VAL A 163 -10.19 1.75 14.02
N LEU A 164 -11.44 1.31 13.83
CA LEU A 164 -12.46 1.29 14.87
C LEU A 164 -12.01 0.43 16.06
N PHE A 165 -11.38 -0.72 15.78
CA PHE A 165 -10.79 -1.56 16.82
C PHE A 165 -9.76 -0.80 17.65
N SER A 166 -8.83 -0.05 17.03
CA SER A 166 -7.88 0.79 17.77
C SER A 166 -8.53 1.92 18.57
N VAL A 167 -9.65 2.49 18.08
CA VAL A 167 -10.37 3.57 18.79
C VAL A 167 -11.06 3.04 20.06
N PHE A 168 -11.61 1.82 20.01
CA PHE A 168 -12.29 1.20 21.15
C PHE A 168 -11.36 0.34 22.03
N SER A 169 -10.09 0.21 21.67
CA SER A 169 -9.09 -0.49 22.49
C SER A 169 -8.62 0.40 23.65
N THR A 170 -8.13 -0.23 24.71
CA THR A 170 -7.57 0.47 25.88
C THR A 170 -6.33 1.29 25.56
N GLU A 171 -5.59 0.91 24.50
CA GLU A 171 -4.42 1.62 24.01
C GLU A 171 -4.62 1.98 22.53
N PHE A 172 -4.57 3.27 22.22
CA PHE A 172 -4.67 3.76 20.84
C PHE A 172 -3.32 3.63 20.14
N ILE A 173 -3.13 2.53 19.41
CA ILE A 173 -1.92 2.25 18.64
C ILE A 173 -2.26 2.22 17.15
N LEU A 174 -1.57 3.05 16.37
CA LEU A 174 -1.58 3.07 14.91
C LEU A 174 -0.16 3.30 14.33
N PRO A 175 0.20 2.67 13.21
CA PRO A 175 -0.55 1.62 12.54
C PRO A 175 -0.58 0.34 13.41
N ASN A 176 -1.74 -0.30 13.46
CA ASN A 176 -1.91 -1.61 14.08
C ASN A 176 -1.74 -2.72 13.02
N PHE A 177 -1.69 -3.98 13.44
CA PHE A 177 -1.48 -5.10 12.50
C PHE A 177 -2.51 -5.14 11.37
N GLY A 178 -3.79 -4.90 11.67
CA GLY A 178 -4.86 -4.88 10.68
C GLY A 178 -4.67 -3.78 9.63
N THR A 179 -4.31 -2.56 10.05
CA THR A 179 -4.02 -1.45 9.12
C THR A 179 -2.77 -1.69 8.28
N LEU A 180 -1.77 -2.42 8.79
CA LEU A 180 -0.60 -2.84 8.02
C LEU A 180 -0.97 -3.92 6.99
N LEU A 181 -1.77 -4.92 7.37
CA LEU A 181 -2.27 -5.93 6.45
C LEU A 181 -3.05 -5.34 5.28
N VAL A 182 -3.94 -4.39 5.56
CA VAL A 182 -4.67 -3.66 4.51
C VAL A 182 -3.69 -2.89 3.63
N THR A 183 -2.71 -2.21 4.22
CA THR A 183 -1.69 -1.49 3.44
C THR A 183 -0.96 -2.42 2.47
N VAL A 184 -0.60 -3.62 2.92
CA VAL A 184 0.04 -4.67 2.10
C VAL A 184 -0.90 -5.19 1.01
N ALA A 185 -2.17 -5.42 1.33
CA ALA A 185 -3.18 -5.84 0.37
C ALA A 185 -3.41 -4.78 -0.71
N ASN A 186 -3.54 -3.51 -0.33
CA ASN A 186 -3.68 -2.39 -1.26
C ASN A 186 -2.47 -2.29 -2.21
N VAL A 187 -1.23 -2.35 -1.69
CA VAL A 187 -0.01 -2.39 -2.51
C VAL A 187 -0.03 -3.57 -3.48
N SER A 188 -0.49 -4.73 -3.03
CA SER A 188 -0.59 -5.95 -3.84
C SER A 188 -1.63 -5.81 -4.96
N ILE A 189 -2.82 -5.27 -4.66
CA ILE A 189 -3.89 -5.02 -5.63
C ILE A 189 -3.41 -4.05 -6.71
N ILE A 190 -2.80 -2.93 -6.30
CA ILE A 190 -2.26 -1.92 -7.23
C ILE A 190 -1.14 -2.53 -8.09
N SER A 191 -0.21 -3.27 -7.49
CA SER A 191 0.89 -3.90 -8.22
C SER A 191 0.40 -4.93 -9.23
N LEU A 192 -0.61 -5.73 -8.85
CA LEU A 192 -1.25 -6.71 -9.72
C LEU A 192 -1.97 -6.04 -10.89
N PHE A 193 -2.70 -4.94 -10.63
CA PHE A 193 -3.35 -4.15 -11.67
C PHE A 193 -2.33 -3.62 -12.69
N PHE A 194 -1.23 -3.01 -12.24
CA PHE A 194 -0.18 -2.53 -13.15
C PHE A 194 0.52 -3.67 -13.90
N TYR A 195 0.80 -4.78 -13.23
CA TYR A 195 1.38 -5.95 -13.89
C TYR A 195 0.48 -6.47 -15.01
N TRP A 196 -0.82 -6.61 -14.73
CA TRP A 196 -1.81 -7.02 -15.73
C TRP A 196 -1.89 -6.01 -16.89
N ALA A 197 -1.93 -4.72 -16.59
CA ALA A 197 -2.00 -3.67 -17.61
C ALA A 197 -0.76 -3.66 -18.53
N LEU A 198 0.44 -3.80 -17.96
CA LEU A 198 1.71 -3.87 -18.70
C LEU A 198 1.86 -5.17 -19.52
N LYS A 199 1.31 -6.29 -19.04
CA LYS A 199 1.31 -7.56 -19.76
C LYS A 199 0.37 -7.50 -20.96
N LYS A 200 -0.80 -6.89 -20.81
CA LYS A 200 -1.76 -6.73 -21.88
C LYS A 200 -1.22 -5.86 -23.02
N ASP A 201 -0.59 -4.73 -22.69
CA ASP A 201 0.04 -3.87 -23.69
C ASP A 201 1.16 -4.59 -24.47
N ALA A 202 1.91 -5.47 -23.80
CA ALA A 202 2.89 -6.34 -24.45
C ALA A 202 2.30 -7.18 -25.58
N LEU A 203 1.21 -7.88 -25.25
CA LEU A 203 0.56 -8.82 -26.16
C LEU A 203 -0.05 -8.08 -27.35
N THR A 204 -0.63 -6.89 -27.12
CA THR A 204 -1.15 -6.04 -28.19
C THR A 204 -0.04 -5.59 -29.15
N GLN A 205 1.13 -5.18 -28.63
CA GLN A 205 2.28 -4.81 -29.47
C GLN A 205 2.85 -6.01 -30.25
N GLU A 206 2.89 -7.20 -29.68
CA GLU A 206 3.36 -8.40 -30.38
C GLU A 206 2.41 -8.81 -31.53
N LEU A 207 1.10 -8.72 -31.30
CA LEU A 207 0.07 -8.97 -32.32
C LEU A 207 0.13 -7.97 -33.48
N GLU A 208 0.42 -6.69 -33.23
CA GLU A 208 0.56 -5.68 -34.28
C GLU A 208 1.85 -5.83 -35.11
N ASN A 209 2.91 -6.44 -34.55
CA ASN A 209 4.21 -6.59 -35.21
C ASN A 209 4.41 -7.97 -35.85
N THR A 210 3.42 -8.87 -35.78
CA THR A 210 3.50 -10.18 -36.46
C THR A 210 3.04 -10.01 -37.91
N PRO A 211 3.92 -10.17 -38.92
CA PRO A 211 3.51 -10.07 -40.32
C PRO A 211 2.53 -11.20 -40.66
N SER A 212 1.39 -10.81 -41.25
CA SER A 212 0.38 -11.72 -41.80
C SER A 212 0.90 -12.55 -42.98
#